data_AF-A0A2N4XR82-F1
#
_entry.id   AF-A0A2N4XR82-F1
#
_cell.length_a   1.000
_cell.length_b   1.000
_cell.length_c   1.000
_cell.angle_alpha   90.00
_cell.angle_beta   90.00
_cell.angle_gamma   90.00
#
_symmetry.space_group_name_H-M   'P 1'
#
loop_
_entity.id
_entity.type
_entity.pdbx_description
1 polymer ?
#
loop_
_entity_poly.entity_id
_entity_poly.type
_entity_poly.pdbx_seq_one_letter_code
_entity_poly.pdbx_strand_id
1 'polypeptide(L)'
;MLIALSCLLPCAVQAQESERAPLEAQTASGDKVLLHPNGRWEFVDAKKAGAARKVAEEYPENKTRPVEAQGGLFGVGRTIMPGDKDYNRGSLSPKTR
;
A
#
# COMPACT_ATOMS: atom_id res chain seq x y z
N MET A 1 25.84 -11.67 -37.68
CA MET A 1 24.86 -10.63 -37.30
C MET A 1 24.80 -10.57 -35.78
N LEU A 2 25.40 -9.54 -35.18
CA LEU A 2 25.26 -9.23 -33.76
C LEU A 2 24.05 -8.30 -33.63
N ILE A 3 22.93 -8.80 -33.09
CA ILE A 3 21.82 -7.96 -32.67
C ILE A 3 22.15 -7.49 -31.25
N ALA A 4 22.61 -6.26 -31.15
CA ALA A 4 22.77 -5.54 -29.90
C ALA A 4 21.37 -5.32 -29.29
N LEU A 5 21.01 -6.11 -28.29
CA LEU A 5 19.80 -5.94 -27.49
C LEU A 5 20.06 -4.78 -26.52
N SER A 6 19.64 -3.60 -26.94
CA SER A 6 19.69 -2.33 -26.23
C SER A 6 18.98 -2.42 -24.87
N CYS A 7 19.73 -2.17 -23.80
CA CYS A 7 19.26 -2.07 -22.42
C CYS A 7 18.13 -1.04 -22.28
N LEU A 8 16.90 -1.49 -22.04
CA LEU A 8 15.88 -0.71 -21.35
C LEU A 8 16.28 -0.64 -19.87
N LEU A 9 17.05 0.38 -19.50
CA LEU A 9 17.21 0.77 -18.08
C LEU A 9 15.96 1.54 -17.66
N PRO A 10 15.07 0.99 -16.83
CA PRO A 10 14.11 1.83 -16.12
C PRO A 10 14.91 2.76 -15.20
N CYS A 11 14.87 4.06 -15.49
CA CYS A 11 15.35 5.08 -14.59
C CYS A 11 14.46 5.02 -13.34
N ALA A 12 14.90 4.28 -12.32
CA ALA A 12 14.25 4.27 -11.03
C ALA A 12 14.43 5.66 -10.41
N VAL A 13 13.47 6.55 -10.64
CA VAL A 13 13.28 7.74 -9.81
C VAL A 13 12.91 7.22 -8.43
N GLN A 14 13.93 7.03 -7.58
CA GLN A 14 13.70 6.91 -6.16
C GLN A 14 13.38 8.32 -5.65
N ALA A 15 12.11 8.57 -5.36
CA ALA A 15 11.74 9.69 -4.52
C ALA A 15 12.49 9.51 -3.20
N GLN A 16 13.48 10.36 -2.95
CA GLN A 16 14.24 10.36 -1.72
C GLN A 16 13.25 10.69 -0.59
N GLU A 17 12.80 9.67 0.16
CA GLU A 17 11.94 9.84 1.33
C GLU A 17 12.68 10.80 2.26
N SER A 18 12.26 12.07 2.28
CA SER A 18 12.94 13.06 3.09
C SER A 18 12.65 12.74 4.54
N GLU A 19 13.68 12.47 5.35
CA GLU A 19 13.66 12.36 6.82
C GLU A 19 13.20 13.66 7.54
N ARG A 20 12.46 14.53 6.86
CA ARG A 20 11.90 15.73 7.46
C ARG A 20 10.82 15.34 8.46
N ALA A 21 10.90 15.90 9.66
CA ALA A 21 9.83 15.77 10.66
C ALA A 21 8.51 16.31 10.09
N PRO A 22 7.35 15.75 10.50
CA PRO A 22 6.05 16.28 10.12
C PRO A 22 5.92 17.77 10.43
N LEU A 23 5.33 18.52 9.51
CA LEU A 23 5.15 19.97 9.62
C LEU A 23 3.76 20.28 10.17
N GLU A 24 3.68 21.15 11.19
CA GLU A 24 2.38 21.65 11.66
C GLU A 24 1.81 22.69 10.69
N ALA A 25 0.56 22.49 10.27
CA ALA A 25 -0.16 23.38 9.36
C ALA A 25 -1.63 23.54 9.79
N GLN A 26 -2.38 24.38 9.08
CA GLN A 26 -3.82 24.58 9.28
C GLN A 26 -4.59 24.36 7.98
N THR A 27 -5.75 23.72 8.07
CA THR A 27 -6.69 23.62 6.93
C THR A 27 -7.35 24.97 6.66
N ALA A 28 -8.01 25.12 5.51
CA ALA A 28 -8.77 26.33 5.18
C ALA A 28 -9.89 26.65 6.20
N SER A 29 -10.35 25.64 6.94
CA SER A 29 -11.33 25.78 8.02
C SER A 29 -10.72 26.11 9.38
N GLY A 30 -9.38 26.25 9.47
CA GLY A 30 -8.66 26.57 10.70
C GLY A 30 -8.24 25.35 11.54
N ASP A 31 -8.42 24.12 11.04
CA ASP A 31 -8.07 22.93 11.81
C ASP A 31 -6.58 22.62 11.75
N LYS A 32 -5.99 22.33 12.92
CA LYS A 32 -4.58 21.95 13.02
C LYS A 32 -4.34 20.56 12.43
N VAL A 33 -3.35 20.46 11.54
CA VAL A 33 -2.95 19.23 10.86
C VAL A 33 -1.44 19.04 10.88
N LEU A 34 -1.00 17.79 10.83
CA LEU A 34 0.38 17.41 10.59
C LEU A 34 0.54 16.99 9.14
N LEU A 35 1.42 17.68 8.41
CA LEU A 35 1.79 17.38 7.04
C LEU A 35 3.02 16.49 7.03
N HIS A 36 2.86 15.25 6.56
CA HIS A 36 3.95 14.30 6.41
C HIS A 36 4.71 14.57 5.10
N PRO A 37 6.02 14.30 5.03
CA PRO A 37 6.81 14.56 3.82
C PRO A 37 6.40 13.75 2.60
N ASN A 38 5.71 12.62 2.80
CA ASN A 38 5.13 11.80 1.75
C ASN A 38 3.81 12.36 1.16
N GLY A 39 3.42 13.58 1.54
CA GLY A 39 2.19 14.24 1.09
C GLY A 39 0.93 13.80 1.83
N ARG A 40 1.01 12.82 2.74
CA ARG A 40 -0.07 12.49 3.65
C ARG A 40 -0.24 13.59 4.68
N TRP A 41 -1.46 13.79 5.16
CA TRP A 41 -1.72 14.67 6.29
C TRP A 41 -2.71 14.04 7.25
N GLU A 42 -2.66 14.47 8.51
CA GLU A 42 -3.55 13.99 9.57
C GLU A 42 -3.95 15.13 10.50
N PHE A 43 -5.13 15.04 11.10
CA PHE A 43 -5.56 16.01 12.11
C PHE A 43 -4.80 15.82 13.43
N VAL A 44 -4.42 16.92 14.06
CA VAL A 44 -3.83 16.89 15.43
C VAL A 44 -4.88 16.47 16.46
N ASP A 45 -6.15 16.85 16.24
CA ASP A 45 -7.27 16.42 17.09
C ASP A 45 -7.59 14.94 16.85
N ALA A 46 -7.41 14.11 17.88
CA ALA A 46 -7.66 12.68 17.83
C ALA A 46 -9.10 12.29 17.44
N LYS A 47 -10.11 13.11 17.79
CA LYS A 47 -11.50 12.87 17.39
C LYS A 47 -11.69 13.11 15.89
N LYS A 48 -11.13 14.21 15.37
CA LYS A 48 -11.18 14.53 13.94
C LYS A 48 -10.36 13.54 13.11
N ALA A 49 -9.19 13.16 13.59
CA ALA A 49 -8.36 12.12 12.97
C ALA A 49 -9.10 10.78 12.89
N GLY A 50 -9.75 10.36 13.99
CA GLY A 50 -10.55 9.14 14.02
C GLY A 50 -11.76 9.19 13.07
N ALA A 51 -12.46 10.32 12.99
CA ALA A 51 -13.56 10.51 12.05
C ALA A 51 -13.08 10.46 10.58
N ALA A 52 -11.98 11.14 10.27
CA ALA A 52 -11.37 11.11 8.94
C ALA A 52 -10.93 9.69 8.53
N ARG A 53 -10.39 8.91 9.49
CA ARG A 53 -10.00 7.52 9.22
C ARG A 53 -11.20 6.63 8.90
N LYS A 54 -12.32 6.79 9.61
CA LYS A 54 -13.56 6.06 9.31
C LYS A 54 -14.07 6.36 7.90
N VAL A 55 -14.06 7.63 7.50
CA VAL A 55 -14.45 8.03 6.15
C VAL A 55 -13.48 7.41 5.12
N ALA A 56 -12.18 7.41 5.40
CA ALA A 56 -11.20 6.74 4.53
C ALA A 56 -11.46 5.23 4.39
N GLU A 57 -11.91 4.54 5.44
CA GLU A 57 -12.24 3.11 5.42
C GLU A 57 -13.49 2.77 4.59
N GLU A 58 -14.38 3.73 4.32
CA GLU A 58 -15.58 3.52 3.50
C GLU A 58 -15.24 3.32 2.01
N TYR A 59 -14.22 4.02 1.53
CA TYR A 59 -13.77 4.00 0.14
C TYR A 59 -13.24 2.61 -0.27
N PRO A 60 -13.81 1.98 -1.33
CA PRO A 60 -13.42 0.63 -1.74
C PRO A 60 -11.94 0.52 -2.15
N GLU A 61 -11.36 1.57 -2.72
CA GLU A 61 -9.94 1.66 -3.09
C GLU A 61 -8.98 1.53 -1.89
N ASN A 62 -9.42 1.91 -0.69
CA ASN A 62 -8.60 1.81 0.52
C ASN A 62 -8.71 0.43 1.19
N LYS A 63 -9.66 -0.40 0.75
CA LYS A 63 -9.86 -1.78 1.24
C LYS A 63 -8.87 -2.71 0.57
N THR A 64 -7.60 -2.54 0.93
CA THR A 64 -6.51 -3.42 0.51
C THR A 64 -6.66 -4.80 1.15
N ARG A 65 -6.03 -5.82 0.56
CA ARG A 65 -6.04 -7.16 1.17
C ARG A 65 -5.36 -7.10 2.55
N PRO A 66 -5.81 -7.88 3.53
CA PRO A 66 -5.08 -8.04 4.77
C PRO A 66 -3.68 -8.61 4.50
N VAL A 67 -2.71 -8.21 5.32
CA VAL A 67 -1.28 -8.53 5.15
C VAL A 67 -1.06 -10.03 5.12
N GLU A 68 -1.81 -10.75 5.95
CA GLU A 68 -1.76 -12.19 6.14
C GLU A 68 -2.45 -12.96 5.02
N ALA A 69 -3.31 -12.34 4.20
CA ALA A 69 -3.94 -13.05 3.09
C ALA A 69 -2.99 -13.22 1.90
N GLN A 70 -3.06 -14.33 1.16
CA GLN A 70 -2.37 -14.45 -0.12
C GLN A 70 -3.19 -13.74 -1.21
N GLY A 71 -2.53 -12.89 -1.98
CA GLY A 71 -3.12 -12.19 -3.13
C GLY A 71 -2.95 -12.97 -4.43
N GLY A 72 -3.77 -12.63 -5.42
CA GLY A 72 -3.58 -13.10 -6.79
C GLY A 72 -2.30 -12.54 -7.43
N LEU A 73 -1.82 -13.22 -8.48
CA LEU A 73 -0.64 -12.80 -9.23
C LEU A 73 -0.94 -11.48 -9.97
N PHE A 74 -0.19 -10.42 -9.66
CA PHE A 74 -0.42 -9.06 -10.20
C PHE A 74 -1.88 -8.56 -10.02
N GLY A 75 -2.56 -8.97 -8.93
CA GLY A 75 -3.96 -8.62 -8.69
C GLY A 75 -4.98 -9.47 -9.46
N VAL A 76 -4.53 -10.46 -10.24
CA VAL A 76 -5.40 -11.44 -10.92
C VAL A 76 -5.57 -12.67 -10.03
N GLY A 77 -6.82 -12.94 -9.63
CA GLY A 77 -7.18 -14.08 -8.78
C GLY A 77 -7.82 -13.64 -7.46
N ARG A 78 -8.34 -14.62 -6.70
CA ARG A 78 -9.01 -14.36 -5.42
C ARG A 78 -8.02 -14.08 -4.29
N THR A 79 -8.45 -13.32 -3.29
CA THR A 79 -7.77 -13.21 -2.00
C THR A 79 -7.98 -14.51 -1.20
N ILE A 80 -6.90 -15.15 -0.78
CA ILE A 80 -6.92 -16.40 0.00
C ILE A 80 -6.59 -16.04 1.45
N MET A 81 -7.55 -16.20 2.35
CA MET A 81 -7.39 -15.85 3.76
C MET A 81 -6.59 -16.91 4.53
N PRO A 82 -5.91 -16.56 5.63
CA PRO A 82 -5.38 -17.55 6.56
C PRO A 82 -6.47 -18.53 7.00
N GLY A 83 -6.18 -19.83 6.93
CA GLY A 83 -7.15 -20.89 7.24
C GLY A 83 -7.98 -21.39 6.06
N ASP A 84 -7.92 -20.73 4.89
CA ASP A 84 -8.45 -21.29 3.65
C ASP A 84 -7.67 -22.55 3.26
N LYS A 85 -8.36 -23.57 2.75
CA LYS A 85 -7.74 -24.84 2.29
C LYS A 85 -6.64 -24.61 1.25
N ASP A 86 -6.77 -23.53 0.46
CA ASP A 86 -5.83 -23.22 -0.61
C ASP A 86 -4.64 -22.37 -0.12
N TYR A 87 -4.65 -21.89 1.13
CA TYR A 87 -3.62 -21.03 1.72
C TYR A 87 -2.24 -21.72 1.83
N ASN A 88 -2.22 -23.01 2.14
CA ASN A 88 -0.97 -23.79 2.32
C ASN A 88 -0.69 -24.74 1.13
N ARG A 89 -1.30 -24.51 -0.03
CA ARG A 89 -1.22 -25.45 -1.16
C ARG A 89 0.07 -25.30 -2.01
N GLY A 90 0.98 -24.41 -1.62
CA GLY A 90 2.28 -24.23 -2.27
C GLY A 90 3.25 -25.40 -2.00
N SER A 91 3.62 -26.11 -3.06
CA SER A 91 4.60 -27.23 -3.17
C SER A 91 4.17 -28.66 -2.79
N LEU A 92 3.02 -28.89 -2.17
CA LEU A 92 2.60 -30.24 -1.76
C LEU A 92 1.73 -30.93 -2.82
N SER A 93 2.36 -31.37 -3.92
CA SER A 93 1.93 -32.59 -4.62
C SER A 93 3.12 -33.57 -4.75
N PRO A 94 3.26 -34.53 -3.83
CA PRO A 94 4.18 -35.66 -4.01
C PRO A 94 3.81 -36.57 -5.19
N LYS A 95 2.61 -36.40 -5.77
CA LYS A 95 2.03 -37.28 -6.81
C LYS A 95 2.51 -36.99 -8.24
N THR A 96 3.45 -36.07 -8.42
CA THR A 96 4.01 -35.75 -9.75
C THR A 96 5.53 -35.74 -9.77
N ARG A 97 6.20 -36.38 -8.80
CA ARG A 97 7.63 -36.66 -8.88
C ARG A 97 7.88 -38.11 -9.30
#